data_AF-A0AAU6SGT0-F1
#
_entry.id   AF-A0AAU6SGT0-F1
#
_cell.length_a   1.000
_cell.length_b   1.000
_cell.length_c   1.000
_cell.angle_alpha   90.00
_cell.angle_beta   90.00
_cell.angle_gamma   90.00
#
_symmetry.space_group_name_H-M   'P 1'
#
loop_
_entity.id
_entity.type
_entity.pdbx_description
1 polymer ?
#
loop_
_entity_poly.entity_id
_entity_poly.type
_entity_poly.pdbx_seq_one_letter_code
_entity_poly.pdbx_strand_id
1 'polypeptide(L)'
;MQTLRLGWALVVIACGGLLTGCVQWGDYAEGSECARVVESLKEVISKELDVAWEADSLFLYPTGYESPWCSEWVETALELDTNDPRRHAVRDELETIVQSQRSGVILTVEYAAGDLDVATSPGTPAPSSPPAD
;
A
#
# COMPACT_ATOMS: atom_id res chain seq x y z
N MET A 1 -4.47 -56.65 30.15
CA MET A 1 -4.68 -55.28 30.66
C MET A 1 -3.77 -54.31 29.91
N GLN A 2 -4.10 -53.90 28.68
CA GLN A 2 -3.30 -52.96 27.87
C GLN A 2 -4.18 -52.24 26.84
N THR A 3 -5.18 -51.46 27.27
CA THR A 3 -6.07 -50.72 26.33
C THR A 3 -6.56 -49.39 26.91
N LEU A 4 -5.67 -48.60 27.53
CA LEU A 4 -6.08 -47.35 28.21
C LEU A 4 -5.14 -46.15 27.97
N ARG A 5 -4.44 -46.08 26.83
CA ARG A 5 -3.52 -44.95 26.52
C ARG A 5 -3.72 -44.25 25.18
N LEU A 6 -4.80 -44.53 24.44
CA LEU A 6 -5.03 -43.94 23.11
C LEU A 6 -6.08 -42.82 23.06
N GLY A 7 -6.75 -42.51 24.18
CA GLY A 7 -7.88 -41.55 24.17
C GLY A 7 -7.51 -40.06 24.30
N TRP A 8 -6.32 -39.72 24.78
CA TRP A 8 -5.99 -38.34 25.18
C TRP A 8 -5.24 -37.52 24.12
N ALA A 9 -4.81 -38.12 23.01
CA ALA A 9 -4.09 -37.41 21.95
C ALA A 9 -5.01 -36.62 21.00
N LEU A 10 -6.30 -36.98 20.89
CA LEU A 10 -7.23 -36.35 19.94
C LEU A 10 -7.83 -35.04 20.44
N VAL A 11 -7.83 -34.77 21.75
CA VAL A 11 -8.44 -33.55 22.33
C VAL A 11 -7.53 -32.33 22.19
N VAL A 12 -6.20 -32.51 22.20
CA VAL A 12 -5.24 -31.40 22.11
C VAL A 12 -5.19 -30.80 20.69
N ILE A 13 -5.46 -31.60 19.65
CA ILE A 13 -5.46 -31.12 18.25
C ILE A 13 -6.77 -30.35 17.92
N ALA A 14 -7.88 -30.70 18.57
CA ALA A 14 -9.19 -30.08 18.30
C ALA A 14 -9.32 -28.65 18.87
N CYS A 15 -8.55 -28.27 19.90
CA CYS A 15 -8.61 -26.92 20.48
C CYS A 15 -7.66 -25.91 19.80
N GLY A 16 -6.68 -26.35 19.01
CA GLY A 16 -5.73 -25.45 18.33
C GLY A 16 -6.30 -24.72 17.10
N GLY A 17 -7.34 -25.27 16.48
CA GLY A 17 -7.91 -24.71 15.24
C GLY A 17 -8.87 -23.54 15.43
N LEU A 18 -9.34 -23.27 16.66
CA LEU A 18 -10.33 -22.22 16.92
C LEU A 18 -9.73 -20.87 17.33
N LEU A 19 -8.42 -20.78 17.54
CA LEU A 19 -7.75 -19.53 17.93
C LEU A 19 -6.89 -18.90 16.83
N THR A 20 -6.57 -19.62 15.75
CA THR A 20 -5.83 -19.05 14.61
C THR A 20 -6.74 -18.27 13.64
N GLY A 21 -8.06 -18.43 13.74
CA GLY A 21 -9.03 -17.77 12.87
C GLY A 21 -9.32 -16.29 13.18
N CYS A 22 -8.81 -15.74 14.29
CA CYS A 22 -9.12 -14.35 14.69
C CYS A 22 -7.93 -13.38 14.61
N VAL A 23 -6.72 -13.84 14.29
CA VAL A 23 -5.50 -13.00 14.36
C VAL A 23 -4.95 -12.61 12.98
N GLN A 24 -5.49 -13.16 11.89
CA GLN A 24 -4.95 -12.93 10.54
C GLN A 24 -5.82 -12.01 9.66
N TRP A 25 -6.95 -11.50 10.14
CA TRP A 25 -7.85 -10.67 9.34
C TRP A 25 -7.58 -9.16 9.45
N GLY A 26 -6.84 -8.70 10.46
CA GLY A 26 -6.47 -7.28 10.61
C GLY A 26 -5.52 -6.83 9.48
N ASP A 27 -4.36 -7.48 9.38
CA ASP A 27 -3.36 -7.18 8.34
C ASP A 27 -3.86 -7.54 6.91
N TYR A 28 -4.70 -8.57 6.75
CA TYR A 28 -5.23 -8.94 5.44
C TYR A 28 -6.37 -8.05 4.95
N ALA A 29 -7.22 -7.53 5.85
CA ALA A 29 -8.31 -6.64 5.45
C ALA A 29 -7.77 -5.26 5.05
N GLU A 30 -6.83 -4.70 5.84
CA GLU A 30 -6.18 -3.43 5.53
C GLU A 30 -5.31 -3.52 4.26
N GLY A 31 -4.61 -4.65 4.08
CA GLY A 31 -3.88 -4.94 2.84
C GLY A 31 -4.78 -5.04 1.60
N SER A 32 -6.04 -5.51 1.74
CA SER A 32 -6.96 -5.62 0.60
C SER A 32 -7.55 -4.29 0.14
N GLU A 33 -7.74 -3.33 1.06
CA GLU A 33 -8.21 -1.98 0.72
C GLU A 33 -7.09 -1.17 0.05
N CYS A 34 -5.86 -1.24 0.59
CA CYS A 34 -4.70 -0.55 0.00
C CYS A 34 -4.33 -1.17 -1.36
N ALA A 35 -4.45 -2.49 -1.53
CA ALA A 35 -4.19 -3.16 -2.81
C ALA A 35 -5.01 -2.57 -3.98
N ARG A 36 -6.27 -2.15 -3.76
CA ARG A 36 -7.08 -1.51 -4.82
C ARG A 36 -6.57 -0.13 -5.19
N VAL A 37 -6.10 0.63 -4.19
CA VAL A 37 -5.49 1.95 -4.40
C VAL A 37 -4.18 1.79 -5.17
N VAL A 38 -3.34 0.84 -4.77
CA VAL A 38 -2.10 0.48 -5.46
C VAL A 38 -2.36 0.08 -6.92
N GLU A 39 -3.39 -0.73 -7.18
CA GLU A 39 -3.72 -1.12 -8.55
C GLU A 39 -4.14 0.09 -9.39
N SER A 40 -4.93 1.00 -8.83
CA SER A 40 -5.33 2.24 -9.50
C SER A 40 -4.11 3.13 -9.79
N LEU A 41 -3.16 3.23 -8.86
CA LEU A 41 -1.89 3.94 -9.04
C LEU A 41 -1.09 3.34 -10.21
N LYS A 42 -0.96 2.00 -10.28
CA LYS A 42 -0.28 1.32 -11.38
C LYS A 42 -0.92 1.60 -12.74
N GLU A 43 -2.25 1.56 -12.79
CA GLU A 43 -3.00 1.85 -14.02
C GLU A 43 -2.75 3.27 -14.51
N VAL A 44 -2.75 4.27 -13.61
CA VAL A 44 -2.44 5.67 -13.95
C VAL A 44 -1.02 5.82 -14.48
N ILE A 45 -0.03 5.26 -13.76
CA ILE A 45 1.38 5.34 -14.17
C ILE A 45 1.59 4.69 -15.54
N SER A 46 1.03 3.51 -15.74
CA SER A 46 1.17 2.79 -17.02
C SER A 46 0.48 3.54 -18.16
N LYS A 47 -0.70 4.12 -17.90
CA LYS A 47 -1.50 4.86 -18.90
C LYS A 47 -0.85 6.18 -19.30
N GLU A 48 -0.45 7.00 -18.33
CA GLU A 48 -0.02 8.38 -18.59
C GLU A 48 1.47 8.49 -18.93
N LEU A 49 2.30 7.59 -18.41
CA LEU A 49 3.75 7.63 -18.61
C LEU A 49 4.25 6.66 -19.69
N ASP A 50 3.39 5.78 -20.21
CA ASP A 50 3.73 4.73 -21.19
C ASP A 50 4.89 3.84 -20.73
N VAL A 51 4.97 3.62 -19.42
CA VAL A 51 5.97 2.74 -18.79
C VAL A 51 5.30 1.43 -18.40
N ALA A 52 5.93 0.32 -18.74
CA ALA A 52 5.56 -0.96 -18.14
C ALA A 52 5.95 -0.88 -16.67
N TRP A 53 4.98 -1.12 -15.78
CA TRP A 53 5.26 -1.28 -14.36
C TRP A 53 6.09 -2.55 -14.16
N GLU A 54 7.40 -2.41 -14.18
CA GLU A 54 8.35 -3.41 -13.69
C GLU A 54 8.82 -2.89 -12.34
N ALA A 55 8.36 -3.53 -11.26
CA ALA A 55 8.60 -3.12 -9.88
C ALA A 55 10.07 -3.32 -9.48
N ASP A 56 10.98 -2.51 -10.04
CA ASP A 56 12.34 -2.35 -9.52
C ASP A 56 12.39 -1.27 -8.41
N SER A 57 11.38 -0.39 -8.36
CA SER A 57 11.22 0.62 -7.31
C SER A 57 10.52 0.04 -6.08
N LEU A 58 11.25 0.12 -4.97
CA LEU A 58 11.03 -0.50 -3.67
C LEU A 58 9.77 -0.01 -2.94
N PHE A 59 9.01 -0.92 -2.35
CA PHE A 59 7.96 -0.62 -1.37
C PHE A 59 8.57 -0.40 0.01
N LEU A 60 8.40 0.80 0.60
CA LEU A 60 8.60 1.01 2.04
C LEU A 60 7.23 1.10 2.71
N TYR A 61 6.85 0.02 3.42
CA TYR A 61 5.82 0.09 4.45
C TYR A 61 6.36 0.94 5.61
N PRO A 62 5.81 2.12 5.95
CA PRO A 62 6.14 2.72 7.23
C PRO A 62 5.63 1.82 8.36
N THR A 63 6.61 1.23 9.03
CA THR A 63 6.52 0.45 10.25
C THR A 63 6.14 1.37 11.41
N GLY A 64 4.86 1.60 11.62
CA GLY A 64 4.39 2.32 12.80
C GLY A 64 2.91 2.62 12.72
N TYR A 65 2.16 2.23 13.75
CA TYR A 65 0.72 2.44 13.91
C TYR A 65 0.32 3.93 14.09
N GLU A 66 0.99 4.85 13.42
CA GLU A 66 0.62 6.25 13.36
C GLU A 66 0.31 6.58 11.89
N SER A 67 -1.00 6.58 11.57
CA SER A 67 -1.64 7.12 10.36
C SER A 67 -0.67 7.80 9.38
N PRO A 68 -0.47 7.29 8.14
CA PRO A 68 -1.49 6.78 7.20
C PRO A 68 -1.73 5.26 7.21
N TRP A 69 -2.91 4.81 6.75
CA TRP A 69 -3.25 3.38 6.59
C TRP A 69 -2.85 2.80 5.23
N CYS A 70 -2.56 3.66 4.23
CA CYS A 70 -2.02 3.27 2.94
C CYS A 70 -1.05 4.36 2.48
N SER A 71 0.23 4.02 2.31
CA SER A 71 1.27 4.94 1.88
C SER A 71 2.12 4.25 0.83
N GLU A 72 2.15 4.81 -0.37
CA GLU A 72 2.82 4.19 -1.51
C GLU A 72 3.72 5.20 -2.22
N TRP A 73 4.91 4.75 -2.62
CA TRP A 73 5.90 5.55 -3.33
C TRP A 73 6.37 4.78 -4.56
N VAL A 74 6.38 5.46 -5.70
CA VAL A 74 6.81 4.94 -6.99
C VAL A 74 7.93 5.80 -7.52
N GLU A 75 9.00 5.19 -8.01
CA GLU A 75 10.07 5.87 -8.75
C GLU A 75 9.95 5.51 -10.24
N THR A 76 9.87 6.51 -11.10
CA THR A 76 9.64 6.30 -12.54
C THR A 76 10.93 6.33 -13.36
N ALA A 77 12.02 6.86 -12.81
CA ALA A 77 13.28 7.15 -13.51
C ALA A 77 13.14 8.01 -14.79
N LEU A 78 11.98 8.65 -15.02
CA LEU A 78 11.74 9.50 -16.18
C LEU A 78 12.16 10.95 -15.89
N GLU A 79 12.96 11.52 -16.80
CA GLU A 79 13.29 12.96 -16.78
C GLU A 79 12.12 13.77 -17.37
N LEU A 80 11.18 14.18 -16.52
CA LEU A 80 10.03 15.01 -16.89
C LEU A 80 10.11 16.40 -16.26
N ASP A 81 9.89 17.44 -17.05
CA ASP A 81 9.78 18.81 -16.51
C ASP A 81 8.54 18.94 -15.62
N THR A 82 8.59 19.84 -14.63
CA THR A 82 7.45 20.19 -13.78
C THR A 82 6.18 20.63 -14.55
N ASN A 83 6.32 21.11 -15.79
CA ASN A 83 5.25 21.51 -16.69
C ASN A 83 4.95 20.47 -17.79
N ASP A 84 5.53 19.27 -17.73
CA ASP A 84 5.20 18.20 -18.68
C ASP A 84 3.72 17.81 -18.53
N PRO A 85 2.93 17.80 -19.62
CA PRO A 85 1.51 17.50 -19.56
C PRO A 85 1.21 16.10 -19.00
N ARG A 86 2.12 15.13 -19.13
CA ARG A 86 1.97 13.78 -18.55
C ARG A 86 2.07 13.82 -17.03
N ARG A 87 2.99 14.64 -16.50
CA ARG A 87 3.12 14.85 -15.05
C ARG A 87 1.85 15.47 -14.47
N HIS A 88 1.25 16.41 -15.20
CA HIS A 88 -0.02 17.03 -14.80
C HIS A 88 -1.16 16.02 -14.85
N ALA A 89 -1.23 15.19 -15.90
CA ALA A 89 -2.23 14.13 -16.00
C ALA A 89 -2.12 13.08 -14.88
N VAL A 90 -0.89 12.66 -14.53
CA VAL A 90 -0.64 11.78 -13.38
C VAL A 90 -1.17 12.44 -12.11
N ARG A 91 -0.79 13.70 -11.84
CA ARG A 91 -1.23 14.42 -10.64
C ARG A 91 -2.76 14.50 -10.54
N ASP A 92 -3.44 14.87 -11.63
CA ASP A 92 -4.90 15.02 -11.66
C ASP A 92 -5.61 13.67 -11.39
N GLU A 93 -5.11 12.58 -11.95
CA GLU A 93 -5.66 11.24 -11.72
C GLU A 93 -5.36 10.73 -10.30
N LEU A 94 -4.15 10.97 -9.76
CA LEU A 94 -3.82 10.66 -8.37
C LEU A 94 -4.69 11.42 -7.39
N GLU A 95 -4.90 12.71 -7.62
CA GLU A 95 -5.83 13.52 -6.84
C GLU A 95 -7.23 12.91 -6.88
N THR A 96 -7.72 12.52 -8.06
CA THR A 96 -9.01 11.86 -8.21
C THR A 96 -9.11 10.57 -7.38
N ILE A 97 -8.06 9.73 -7.41
CA ILE A 97 -8.00 8.47 -6.64
C ILE A 97 -8.06 8.75 -5.13
N VAL A 98 -7.23 9.65 -4.61
CA VAL A 98 -7.13 9.88 -3.16
C VAL A 98 -8.34 10.66 -2.62
N GLN A 99 -8.96 11.53 -3.42
CA GLN A 99 -10.16 12.27 -3.03
C GLN A 99 -11.38 11.35 -2.81
N SER A 100 -11.42 10.18 -3.45
CA SER A 100 -12.47 9.19 -3.19
C SER A 100 -12.21 8.30 -1.97
N GLN A 101 -11.04 8.40 -1.32
CA GLN A 101 -10.68 7.57 -0.17
C GLN A 101 -10.98 8.24 1.18
N ARG A 102 -11.07 7.42 2.23
CA ARG A 102 -11.02 7.93 3.62
C ARG A 102 -9.63 8.50 3.94
N SER A 103 -9.57 9.38 4.94
CA SER A 103 -8.31 9.91 5.48
C SER A 103 -7.28 8.80 5.75
N GLY A 104 -6.01 9.09 5.47
CA GLY A 104 -4.87 8.20 5.68
C GLY A 104 -4.38 7.48 4.42
N VAL A 105 -4.61 8.03 3.23
CA VAL A 105 -3.99 7.57 1.97
C VAL A 105 -3.00 8.62 1.48
N ILE A 106 -1.77 8.19 1.21
CA ILE A 106 -0.70 9.02 0.65
C ILE A 106 -0.08 8.28 -0.54
N LEU A 107 -0.12 8.89 -1.72
CA LEU A 107 0.52 8.36 -2.92
C LEU A 107 1.60 9.34 -3.39
N THR A 108 2.80 8.84 -3.62
CA THR A 108 3.97 9.61 -4.04
C THR A 108 4.52 9.04 -5.34
N VAL A 109 4.77 9.91 -6.31
CA VAL A 109 5.45 9.57 -7.56
C VAL A 109 6.69 10.42 -7.68
N GLU A 110 7.82 9.76 -7.82
CA GLU A 110 9.12 10.36 -8.05
C GLU A 110 9.54 10.22 -9.51
N TYR A 111 10.02 11.33 -10.04
CA TYR A 111 10.64 11.44 -11.36
C TYR A 111 12.15 11.55 -11.21
N ALA A 112 12.87 11.37 -12.32
CA ALA A 112 14.32 11.53 -12.29
C ALA A 112 14.71 12.93 -11.78
N ALA A 113 15.85 12.99 -11.06
CA ALA A 113 16.36 14.17 -10.35
C ALA A 113 15.68 14.53 -9.01
N GLY A 114 14.85 13.65 -8.45
CA GLY A 114 14.27 13.82 -7.10
C GLY A 114 13.02 14.71 -7.07
N ASP A 115 12.42 14.94 -8.23
CA ASP A 115 11.17 15.67 -8.35
C ASP A 115 9.99 14.78 -7.92
N LEU A 116 9.17 15.26 -6.99
CA LEU A 116 8.07 14.49 -6.41
C LEU A 116 6.71 15.11 -6.70
N ASP A 117 5.73 14.26 -6.98
CA ASP A 117 4.31 14.59 -6.88
C ASP A 117 3.70 13.77 -5.74
N VAL A 118 2.98 14.44 -4.84
CA VAL A 118 2.38 13.83 -3.66
C VAL A 118 0.88 14.14 -3.65
N ALA A 119 0.05 13.10 -3.56
CA ALA A 119 -1.39 13.19 -3.43
C ALA A 119 -1.84 12.59 -2.10
N THR A 120 -2.69 13.31 -1.35
CA THR A 120 -3.18 12.88 -0.03
C THR A 120 -4.71 12.89 0.04
N SER A 121 -5.28 11.87 0.69
CA SER A 121 -6.74 11.82 0.87
C SER A 121 -7.21 12.89 1.88
N PRO A 122 -8.48 13.32 1.81
CA PRO A 122 -9.01 14.38 2.67
C PRO A 122 -8.83 14.09 4.16
N GLY A 123 -8.38 15.10 4.91
CA GLY A 123 -8.19 14.99 6.36
C GLY A 123 -6.99 14.13 6.77
N THR A 124 -6.12 13.74 5.83
CA THR A 124 -4.81 13.17 6.14
C THR A 124 -3.88 14.30 6.60
N PRO A 125 -3.22 14.18 7.76
CA PRO A 125 -2.18 15.14 8.16
C PRO A 125 -1.12 15.22 7.06
N ALA A 126 -0.62 16.43 6.77
CA ALA A 126 0.48 16.56 5.83
C ALA A 126 1.68 15.73 6.33
N PRO A 127 2.36 14.95 5.47
CA PRO A 127 3.55 14.23 5.87
C PRO A 127 4.57 15.22 6.43
N SER A 128 5.04 14.98 7.65
CA SER A 128 5.88 15.91 8.39
C SER A 128 7.32 15.97 7.87
N SER A 129 7.71 15.06 6.98
CA SER A 129 8.95 15.08 6.18
C SER A 129 8.85 14.02 5.06
N PRO A 130 9.56 14.16 3.93
CA PRO A 130 9.76 13.03 3.02
C PRO A 130 10.40 11.85 3.77
N PRO A 131 10.15 10.59 3.35
CA PRO A 131 10.85 9.43 3.90
C PRO A 131 12.36 9.65 3.78
N ALA A 132 13.09 9.45 4.88
CA ALA A 132 14.53 9.59 4.89
C ALA A 132 15.16 8.49 4.02
N ASP A 133 16.08 8.90 3.14
CA ASP A 133 16.89 8.04 2.25
C ASP A 133 17.51 6.82 2.96
#